data_AF-A0A842LWQ3-F1
#
_entry.id   AF-A0A842LWQ3-F1
#
_cell.length_a   1.000
_cell.length_b   1.000
_cell.length_c   1.000
_cell.angle_alpha   90.00
_cell.angle_beta   90.00
_cell.angle_gamma   90.00
#
_symmetry.space_group_name_H-M   'P 1'
#
loop_
_entity.id
_entity.type
_entity.pdbx_description
1 polymer ?
#
loop_
_entity_poly.entity_id
_entity_poly.type
_entity_poly.pdbx_seq_one_letter_code
_entity_poly.pdbx_strand_id
1 'polypeptide(L)'
;MGYTHYWYRPKEIPKYKFHAIVVDFRKLLPLFRRLGINLAGGLGTGRPKINDKEVIFNGSKYCGHPKNEISVPWPAPQVKFGVAPKPLNAVVGTWFAGLVLDQRTCNGDCSYETFYFPRVMPDRYKPVESILYYDINGRPVYNDGRVVGKYFSFCKTAFRPYDLAVNCFLIIARHHLGEDLIVRSDGTATHWVDAVTICFNAFKYNDFVLNDKKVEPFSVANNHTLTFLQGGILRIAERNRQIKKALSEEFGRNYVRVNGNGGYLQSSANNNHDSYTTRMQRLAILQYVTNLEIRPSEELRSLRKLPIQELDTLHDE
;
A
#
# COMPACT_ATOMS: atom_id res chain seq x y z
N MET A 1 -17.96 -3.53 16.83
CA MET A 1 -17.81 -2.17 16.28
C MET A 1 -16.33 -1.92 16.09
N GLY A 2 -15.89 -1.54 14.90
CA GLY A 2 -14.48 -1.31 14.57
C GLY A 2 -14.39 -0.75 13.16
N TYR A 3 -13.33 -0.04 12.83
CA TYR A 3 -13.15 0.54 11.49
C TYR A 3 -13.12 -0.57 10.43
N THR A 4 -14.10 -0.57 9.53
CA THR A 4 -14.37 -1.67 8.58
C THR A 4 -14.40 -1.20 7.13
N HIS A 5 -13.97 -2.09 6.24
CA HIS A 5 -14.16 -1.98 4.80
C HIS A 5 -15.04 -3.12 4.31
N TYR A 6 -15.94 -2.80 3.39
CA TYR A 6 -16.92 -3.71 2.82
C TYR A 6 -16.74 -3.74 1.31
N TRP A 7 -17.01 -4.88 0.69
CA TRP A 7 -17.04 -4.95 -0.76
C TRP A 7 -18.08 -5.95 -1.27
N TYR A 8 -18.57 -5.67 -2.47
CA TYR A 8 -19.56 -6.47 -3.19
C TYR A 8 -19.00 -6.80 -4.56
N ARG A 9 -19.07 -8.07 -4.96
CA ARG A 9 -18.42 -8.58 -6.18
C ARG A 9 -19.18 -9.75 -6.81
N PRO A 10 -18.91 -10.12 -8.06
CA PRO A 10 -19.44 -11.35 -8.65
C PRO A 10 -18.92 -12.60 -7.93
N LYS A 11 -19.65 -13.72 -8.05
CA LYS A 11 -19.28 -15.02 -7.46
C LYS A 11 -17.88 -15.45 -7.89
N GLU A 12 -17.57 -15.31 -9.17
CA GLU A 12 -16.28 -15.66 -9.76
C GLU A 12 -15.68 -14.44 -10.46
N ILE A 13 -14.40 -14.20 -10.18
CA ILE A 13 -13.60 -13.21 -10.91
C ILE A 13 -12.85 -13.92 -12.04
N PRO A 14 -12.87 -13.39 -13.28
CA PRO A 14 -12.09 -13.93 -14.39
C PRO A 14 -10.62 -14.10 -14.01
N LYS A 15 -10.03 -15.25 -14.36
CA LYS A 15 -8.65 -15.61 -13.96
C LYS A 15 -7.62 -14.53 -14.31
N TYR A 16 -7.70 -13.97 -15.51
CA TYR A 16 -6.76 -12.93 -15.97
C TYR A 16 -6.88 -11.63 -15.15
N LYS A 17 -8.10 -11.18 -14.83
CA LYS A 17 -8.33 -10.02 -13.96
C LYS A 17 -7.78 -10.27 -12.56
N PHE A 18 -8.05 -11.45 -11.99
CA PHE A 18 -7.57 -11.80 -10.66
C PHE A 18 -6.04 -11.88 -10.60
N HIS A 19 -5.43 -12.46 -11.63
CA HIS A 19 -3.97 -12.51 -11.77
C HIS A 19 -3.37 -11.10 -11.81
N ALA A 20 -3.94 -10.19 -12.60
CA ALA A 20 -3.48 -8.80 -12.67
C ALA A 20 -3.54 -8.11 -11.30
N ILE A 21 -4.64 -8.28 -10.56
CA ILE A 21 -4.79 -7.77 -9.18
C ILE A 21 -3.66 -8.29 -8.29
N VAL A 22 -3.37 -9.59 -8.34
CA VAL A 22 -2.35 -10.24 -7.54
C VAL A 22 -0.95 -9.74 -7.90
N VAL A 23 -0.66 -9.60 -9.20
CA VAL A 23 0.62 -9.10 -9.71
C VAL A 23 0.87 -7.67 -9.22
N ASP A 24 -0.11 -6.79 -9.35
CA ASP A 24 0.06 -5.39 -8.94
C ASP A 24 0.16 -5.25 -7.43
N PHE A 25 -0.65 -6.00 -6.68
CA PHE A 25 -0.55 -5.99 -5.21
C PHE A 25 0.82 -6.48 -4.73
N ARG A 26 1.40 -7.50 -5.37
CA ARG A 26 2.76 -7.99 -5.04
C ARG A 26 3.83 -6.92 -5.21
N LYS A 27 3.70 -6.02 -6.19
CA LYS A 27 4.66 -4.91 -6.42
C LYS A 27 4.69 -3.91 -5.24
N LEU A 28 3.60 -3.82 -4.46
CA LEU A 28 3.51 -2.95 -3.27
C LEU A 28 4.07 -3.59 -1.99
N LEU A 29 4.31 -4.90 -1.95
CA LEU A 29 4.80 -5.58 -0.73
C LEU A 29 6.12 -5.01 -0.17
N PRO A 30 7.14 -4.66 -0.99
CA PRO A 30 8.36 -4.05 -0.46
C PRO A 30 8.11 -2.65 0.11
N LEU A 31 7.16 -1.89 -0.45
CA LEU A 31 6.77 -0.59 0.08
C LEU A 31 6.17 -0.73 1.48
N PHE A 32 5.24 -1.66 1.69
CA PHE A 32 4.64 -1.88 3.01
C PHE A 32 5.70 -2.19 4.07
N ARG A 33 6.69 -3.03 3.75
CA ARG A 33 7.81 -3.30 4.68
C ARG A 33 8.59 -2.04 5.04
N ARG A 34 8.87 -1.15 4.07
CA ARG A 34 9.56 0.13 4.32
C ARG A 34 8.75 1.09 5.18
N LEU A 35 7.42 0.99 5.13
CA LEU A 35 6.51 1.76 5.97
C LEU A 35 6.29 1.14 7.35
N GLY A 36 7.03 0.08 7.72
CA GLY A 36 6.84 -0.65 8.97
C GLY A 36 5.61 -1.56 8.99
N ILE A 37 5.00 -1.82 7.84
CA ILE A 37 3.80 -2.65 7.71
C ILE A 37 4.20 -4.08 7.36
N ASN A 38 4.33 -4.90 8.40
CA ASN A 38 4.60 -6.32 8.27
C ASN A 38 3.29 -7.10 8.09
N LEU A 39 3.08 -7.66 6.90
CA LEU A 39 1.95 -8.55 6.61
C LEU A 39 2.27 -10.00 6.99
N ALA A 40 1.27 -10.70 7.51
CA ALA A 40 1.32 -12.11 7.87
C ALA A 40 0.16 -12.88 7.25
N GLY A 41 0.09 -14.19 7.48
CA GLY A 41 -1.07 -15.01 7.14
C GLY A 41 -2.36 -14.54 7.84
N GLY A 42 -3.51 -15.12 7.48
CA GLY A 42 -4.82 -14.66 7.98
C GLY A 42 -4.96 -14.61 9.50
N LEU A 43 -4.29 -15.52 10.22
CA LEU A 43 -4.28 -15.57 11.69
C LEU A 43 -3.26 -14.61 12.34
N GLY A 44 -2.63 -13.74 11.55
CA GLY A 44 -1.60 -12.80 12.00
C GLY A 44 -0.22 -13.40 12.21
N THR A 45 -0.01 -14.64 11.77
CA THR A 45 1.27 -15.37 11.85
C THR A 45 1.63 -15.99 10.49
N GLY A 46 2.89 -16.39 10.33
CA GLY A 46 3.37 -16.99 9.09
C GLY A 46 3.35 -16.03 7.88
N ARG A 47 3.49 -16.58 6.68
CA ARG A 47 3.51 -15.80 5.43
C ARG A 47 2.08 -15.53 4.92
N PRO A 48 1.81 -14.36 4.34
CA PRO A 48 0.55 -14.11 3.65
C PRO A 48 0.41 -15.05 2.45
N LYS A 49 -0.81 -15.53 2.18
CA LYS A 49 -1.10 -16.32 0.98
C LYS A 49 -1.57 -15.35 -0.11
N ILE A 50 -0.74 -15.14 -1.13
CA ILE A 50 -1.04 -14.23 -2.24
C ILE A 50 -0.76 -15.02 -3.52
N ASN A 51 -1.79 -15.51 -4.20
CA ASN A 51 -1.69 -16.30 -5.43
C ASN A 51 -2.95 -16.16 -6.28
N ASP A 52 -3.01 -16.80 -7.45
CA ASP A 52 -4.10 -16.65 -8.43
C ASP A 52 -5.43 -17.34 -8.03
N LYS A 53 -5.47 -17.98 -6.85
CA LYS A 53 -6.69 -18.59 -6.30
C LYS A 53 -7.29 -17.75 -5.20
N GLU A 54 -6.45 -17.17 -4.34
CA GLU A 54 -6.90 -16.39 -3.19
C GLU A 54 -5.81 -15.47 -2.66
N VAL A 55 -6.27 -14.38 -2.04
CA VAL A 55 -5.45 -13.47 -1.26
C VAL A 55 -5.93 -13.50 0.18
N ILE A 56 -5.07 -13.98 1.08
CA ILE A 56 -5.29 -14.06 2.52
C ILE A 56 -4.11 -13.42 3.24
N PHE A 57 -4.38 -12.37 4.00
CA PHE A 57 -3.38 -11.78 4.89
C PHE A 57 -4.02 -11.11 6.10
N ASN A 58 -3.17 -10.72 7.05
CA ASN A 58 -3.51 -9.90 8.21
C ASN A 58 -2.26 -9.08 8.57
N GLY A 59 -2.35 -8.16 9.53
CA GLY A 59 -1.18 -7.60 10.18
C GLY A 59 -0.41 -8.66 10.97
N SER A 60 0.90 -8.51 11.10
CA SER A 60 1.71 -9.42 11.92
C SER A 60 1.44 -9.21 13.41
N LYS A 61 1.19 -10.30 14.14
CA LYS A 61 1.18 -10.32 15.62
C LYS A 61 2.55 -9.98 16.21
N TYR A 62 3.61 -10.28 15.46
CA TYR A 62 4.99 -9.99 15.81
C TYR A 62 5.49 -8.87 14.91
N CYS A 63 4.84 -7.71 14.96
CA CYS A 63 5.12 -6.62 14.03
C CYS A 63 6.39 -5.84 14.36
N GLY A 64 6.87 -5.91 15.61
CA GLY A 64 8.03 -5.16 16.09
C GLY A 64 7.71 -3.74 16.59
N HIS A 65 6.46 -3.29 16.50
CA HIS A 65 6.06 -2.01 17.08
C HIS A 65 6.01 -2.07 18.62
N PRO A 66 6.20 -0.94 19.32
CA PRO A 66 6.15 -0.89 20.77
C PRO A 66 4.79 -1.35 21.32
N LYS A 67 4.81 -2.16 22.39
CA LYS A 67 3.60 -2.49 23.13
C LYS A 67 3.02 -1.25 23.82
N ASN A 68 1.71 -1.16 23.88
CA ASN A 68 0.96 -0.05 24.50
C ASN A 68 -0.50 -0.47 24.75
N GLU A 69 -1.33 0.47 25.19
CA GLU A 69 -2.71 0.22 25.61
C GLU A 69 -3.75 0.39 24.46
N ILE A 70 -3.31 0.62 23.21
CA ILE A 70 -4.20 0.85 22.08
C ILE A 70 -4.89 -0.47 21.65
N SER A 71 -6.15 -0.63 22.00
CA SER A 71 -6.92 -1.86 21.72
C SER A 71 -7.84 -1.74 20.49
N VAL A 72 -8.70 -0.72 20.44
CA VAL A 72 -9.70 -0.54 19.38
C VAL A 72 -9.59 0.87 18.77
N PRO A 73 -8.65 1.06 17.84
CA PRO A 73 -8.48 2.35 17.20
C PRO A 73 -9.59 2.70 16.22
N TRP A 74 -9.93 3.98 16.19
CA TRP A 74 -10.78 4.61 15.19
C TRP A 74 -10.02 5.79 14.56
N PRO A 75 -10.10 6.02 13.24
CA PRO A 75 -9.39 7.15 12.65
C PRO A 75 -10.06 8.49 12.98
N ALA A 76 -9.25 9.50 13.28
CA ALA A 76 -9.68 10.89 13.38
C ALA A 76 -10.19 11.41 12.02
N PRO A 77 -11.00 12.49 11.97
CA PRO A 77 -11.46 13.06 10.70
C PRO A 77 -10.33 13.43 9.73
N GLN A 78 -9.20 13.87 10.28
CA GLN A 78 -7.96 14.15 9.55
C GLN A 78 -6.87 13.19 10.04
N VAL A 79 -6.19 12.54 9.09
CA VAL A 79 -5.13 11.58 9.40
C VAL A 79 -3.83 11.93 8.68
N LYS A 80 -2.72 11.68 9.36
CA LYS A 80 -1.36 11.72 8.85
C LYS A 80 -1.07 10.46 8.05
N PHE A 81 -0.21 10.62 7.06
CA PHE A 81 0.21 9.55 6.19
C PHE A 81 0.97 8.45 6.95
N GLY A 82 0.71 7.18 6.64
CA GLY A 82 1.57 6.06 7.03
C GLY A 82 1.39 5.58 8.48
N VAL A 83 2.47 5.03 9.07
CA VAL A 83 2.47 4.43 10.41
C VAL A 83 3.20 5.34 11.40
N ALA A 84 2.60 5.53 12.58
CA ALA A 84 3.16 6.38 13.62
C ALA A 84 4.44 5.75 14.20
N PRO A 85 5.57 6.49 14.23
CA PRO A 85 6.81 6.01 14.83
C PRO A 85 6.69 5.84 16.35
N LYS A 86 5.86 6.68 16.99
CA LYS A 86 5.53 6.63 18.42
C LYS A 86 4.01 6.44 18.54
N PRO A 87 3.52 5.23 18.89
CA PRO A 87 2.09 4.92 18.90
C PRO A 87 1.23 5.91 19.71
N LEU A 88 1.68 6.28 20.91
CA LEU A 88 0.92 7.15 21.80
C LEU A 88 0.79 8.60 21.29
N ASN A 89 1.72 9.05 20.44
CA ASN A 89 1.63 10.38 19.81
C ASN A 89 0.54 10.46 18.74
N ALA A 90 0.04 9.31 18.27
CA ALA A 90 -1.05 9.27 17.30
C ALA A 90 -2.43 9.37 17.97
N VAL A 91 -2.52 9.24 19.31
CA VAL A 91 -3.78 9.31 20.04
C VAL A 91 -4.21 10.76 20.16
N VAL A 92 -5.39 11.08 19.62
CA VAL A 92 -5.95 12.45 19.62
C VAL A 92 -7.30 12.55 20.32
N GLY A 93 -7.81 11.44 20.83
CA GLY A 93 -9.06 11.41 21.58
C GLY A 93 -9.54 10.00 21.89
N THR A 94 -10.80 9.92 22.30
CA THR A 94 -11.50 8.67 22.62
C THR A 94 -12.84 8.61 21.88
N TRP A 95 -13.36 7.41 21.73
CA TRP A 95 -14.73 7.15 21.26
C TRP A 95 -15.33 6.06 22.15
N PHE A 96 -16.63 5.78 22.04
CA PHE A 96 -17.34 4.94 23.01
C PHE A 96 -16.73 3.52 23.20
N ALA A 97 -15.95 3.02 22.23
CA ALA A 97 -15.34 1.69 22.28
C ALA A 97 -13.80 1.71 22.32
N GLY A 98 -13.13 2.86 22.34
CA GLY A 98 -11.66 2.91 22.33
C GLY A 98 -11.04 4.28 22.08
N LEU A 99 -9.95 4.30 21.32
CA LEU A 99 -9.13 5.49 21.07
C LEU A 99 -9.33 6.02 19.64
N VAL A 100 -9.22 7.33 19.48
CA VAL A 100 -9.20 7.99 18.18
C VAL A 100 -7.76 8.31 17.81
N LEU A 101 -7.34 7.91 16.61
CA LEU A 101 -5.99 8.06 16.10
C LEU A 101 -5.91 8.99 14.89
N ASP A 102 -4.96 9.91 14.87
CA ASP A 102 -4.64 10.69 13.67
C ASP A 102 -3.58 10.01 12.77
N GLN A 103 -3.04 8.85 13.14
CA GLN A 103 -2.10 8.10 12.30
C GLN A 103 -2.18 6.61 12.62
N ARG A 104 -1.99 5.73 11.63
CA ARG A 104 -2.11 4.28 11.85
C ARG A 104 -1.08 3.81 12.88
N THR A 105 -1.54 3.08 13.88
CA THR A 105 -0.65 2.43 14.85
C THR A 105 -1.29 1.21 15.47
N CYS A 106 -0.55 0.49 16.30
CA CYS A 106 -0.99 -0.71 16.99
C CYS A 106 -0.37 -0.79 18.39
N ASN A 107 -0.72 -1.82 19.14
CA ASN A 107 -0.19 -2.15 20.47
C ASN A 107 0.91 -3.22 20.47
N GLY A 108 1.70 -3.29 19.41
CA GLY A 108 2.70 -4.35 19.20
C GLY A 108 2.14 -5.62 18.54
N ASP A 109 0.83 -5.70 18.35
CA ASP A 109 0.14 -6.67 17.51
C ASP A 109 -0.56 -5.93 16.36
N CYS A 110 -0.09 -6.03 15.12
CA CYS A 110 -0.76 -5.39 14.00
C CYS A 110 -2.00 -6.15 13.52
N SER A 111 -2.20 -7.40 13.96
CA SER A 111 -3.30 -8.24 13.50
C SER A 111 -4.64 -7.76 14.03
N TYR A 112 -5.72 -8.00 13.27
CA TYR A 112 -7.08 -7.77 13.73
C TYR A 112 -8.07 -8.78 13.16
N GLU A 113 -8.47 -8.64 11.90
CA GLU A 113 -9.34 -9.58 11.20
C GLU A 113 -8.61 -10.08 9.95
N THR A 114 -8.92 -11.31 9.54
CA THR A 114 -8.36 -11.86 8.30
C THR A 114 -8.92 -11.07 7.11
N PHE A 115 -8.03 -10.47 6.32
CA PHE A 115 -8.40 -10.06 4.97
C PHE A 115 -8.44 -11.32 4.09
N TYR A 116 -9.62 -11.65 3.58
CA TYR A 116 -9.84 -12.80 2.69
C TYR A 116 -10.54 -12.36 1.40
N PHE A 117 -9.84 -12.55 0.28
CA PHE A 117 -10.36 -12.23 -1.04
C PHE A 117 -10.07 -13.40 -2.00
N PRO A 118 -10.96 -14.40 -2.08
CA PRO A 118 -10.78 -15.53 -3.00
C PRO A 118 -11.11 -15.13 -4.43
N ARG A 119 -10.62 -15.85 -5.45
CA ARG A 119 -11.06 -15.63 -6.83
C ARG A 119 -12.49 -16.10 -7.05
N VAL A 120 -12.87 -17.21 -6.43
CA VAL A 120 -14.21 -17.79 -6.47
C VAL A 120 -14.78 -17.81 -5.05
N MET A 121 -15.94 -17.21 -4.84
CA MET A 121 -16.61 -17.22 -3.54
C MET A 121 -17.03 -18.66 -3.19
N PRO A 122 -16.78 -19.12 -1.94
CA PRO A 122 -17.26 -20.43 -1.50
C PRO A 122 -18.79 -20.54 -1.55
N ASP A 123 -19.33 -21.72 -1.85
CA ASP A 123 -20.78 -21.93 -2.03
C ASP A 123 -21.64 -21.66 -0.78
N ARG A 124 -21.01 -21.63 0.40
CA ARG A 124 -21.70 -21.24 1.65
C ARG A 124 -22.15 -19.79 1.67
N TYR A 125 -21.55 -18.93 0.85
CA TYR A 125 -21.96 -17.53 0.74
C TYR A 125 -23.14 -17.43 -0.21
N LYS A 126 -24.12 -16.61 0.16
CA LYS A 126 -25.26 -16.29 -0.69
C LYS A 126 -25.08 -14.90 -1.31
N PRO A 127 -25.59 -14.67 -2.53
CA PRO A 127 -25.66 -13.33 -3.07
C PRO A 127 -26.60 -12.45 -2.23
N VAL A 128 -26.38 -11.15 -2.28
CA VAL A 128 -27.24 -10.16 -1.65
C VAL A 128 -28.60 -10.18 -2.33
N GLU A 129 -29.65 -10.35 -1.53
CA GLU A 129 -31.04 -10.35 -1.97
C GLU A 129 -31.60 -8.93 -2.10
N SER A 130 -32.74 -8.78 -2.76
CA SER A 130 -33.39 -7.47 -2.95
C SER A 130 -33.87 -6.86 -1.63
N ILE A 131 -34.34 -7.66 -0.69
CA ILE A 131 -34.79 -7.20 0.63
C ILE A 131 -33.59 -7.20 1.58
N LEU A 132 -33.34 -6.06 2.23
CA LEU A 132 -32.31 -5.89 3.24
C LEU A 132 -32.83 -6.30 4.63
N TYR A 133 -33.98 -5.75 5.04
CA TYR A 133 -34.70 -6.12 6.27
C TYR A 133 -36.16 -5.65 6.19
N TYR A 134 -36.98 -6.05 7.17
CA TYR A 134 -38.33 -5.50 7.36
C TYR A 134 -38.29 -4.49 8.52
N ASP A 135 -38.88 -3.31 8.32
CA ASP A 135 -38.95 -2.29 9.36
C ASP A 135 -39.92 -2.69 10.50
N ILE A 136 -40.04 -1.83 11.52
CA ILE A 136 -40.93 -2.04 12.67
C ILE A 136 -42.41 -2.21 12.27
N ASN A 137 -42.81 -1.76 11.08
CA ASN A 137 -44.17 -1.88 10.56
C ASN A 137 -44.33 -3.06 9.59
N GLY A 138 -43.31 -3.92 9.45
CA GLY A 138 -43.31 -5.05 8.52
C GLY A 138 -43.16 -4.64 7.05
N ARG A 139 -42.72 -3.41 6.75
CA ARG A 139 -42.48 -2.97 5.37
C ARG A 139 -41.07 -3.37 4.92
N PRO A 140 -40.90 -3.92 3.71
CA PRO A 140 -39.58 -4.29 3.21
C PRO A 140 -38.74 -3.04 2.94
N VAL A 141 -37.53 -3.02 3.49
CA VAL A 141 -36.45 -2.10 3.14
C VAL A 141 -35.54 -2.79 2.14
N TYR A 142 -35.30 -2.15 1.00
CA TYR A 142 -34.58 -2.77 -0.11
C TYR A 142 -33.07 -2.46 -0.09
N ASN A 143 -32.28 -3.43 -0.55
CA ASN A 143 -30.88 -3.20 -0.90
C ASN A 143 -30.76 -2.27 -2.09
N ASP A 144 -29.61 -1.60 -2.17
CA ASP A 144 -29.19 -0.88 -3.38
C ASP A 144 -29.15 -1.84 -4.58
N GLY A 145 -29.83 -1.51 -5.67
CA GLY A 145 -29.90 -2.36 -6.86
C GLY A 145 -28.53 -2.71 -7.43
N ARG A 146 -27.50 -1.90 -7.20
CA ARG A 146 -26.12 -2.15 -7.64
C ARG A 146 -25.47 -3.32 -6.90
N VAL A 147 -25.91 -3.65 -5.67
CA VAL A 147 -25.35 -4.75 -4.87
C VAL A 147 -26.16 -6.04 -4.96
N VAL A 148 -27.43 -5.98 -5.38
CA VAL A 148 -28.29 -7.18 -5.52
C VAL A 148 -27.65 -8.17 -6.50
N GLY A 149 -27.61 -9.45 -6.12
CA GLY A 149 -26.96 -10.50 -6.89
C GLY A 149 -25.44 -10.59 -6.70
N LYS A 150 -24.78 -9.60 -6.09
CA LYS A 150 -23.35 -9.64 -5.74
C LYS A 150 -23.12 -10.32 -4.40
N TYR A 151 -21.89 -10.74 -4.15
CA TYR A 151 -21.46 -11.41 -2.92
C TYR A 151 -20.80 -10.40 -1.99
N PHE A 152 -21.31 -10.33 -0.76
CA PHE A 152 -20.82 -9.45 0.29
C PHE A 152 -19.60 -10.05 1.00
N SER A 153 -18.65 -9.19 1.35
CA SER A 153 -17.51 -9.50 2.22
C SER A 153 -17.04 -8.23 2.92
N PHE A 154 -16.32 -8.39 4.01
CA PHE A 154 -15.80 -7.27 4.80
C PHE A 154 -14.51 -7.64 5.52
N CYS A 155 -13.80 -6.63 6.01
CA CYS A 155 -12.63 -6.80 6.88
C CYS A 155 -12.57 -5.61 7.86
N LYS A 156 -12.63 -5.91 9.16
CA LYS A 156 -12.35 -4.93 10.21
C LYS A 156 -10.85 -4.80 10.34
N THR A 157 -10.33 -3.61 10.11
CA THR A 157 -8.91 -3.32 10.21
C THR A 157 -8.58 -2.58 11.49
N ALA A 158 -9.58 -1.93 12.09
CA ALA A 158 -9.45 -1.06 13.25
C ALA A 158 -8.35 -0.01 13.06
N PHE A 159 -8.14 0.46 11.82
CA PHE A 159 -7.12 1.45 11.45
C PHE A 159 -5.67 1.05 11.87
N ARG A 160 -5.42 -0.25 12.05
CA ARG A 160 -4.08 -0.79 12.35
C ARG A 160 -3.18 -0.69 11.12
N PRO A 161 -1.85 -0.80 11.24
CA PRO A 161 -0.92 -0.56 10.13
C PRO A 161 -1.22 -1.34 8.83
N TYR A 162 -1.70 -2.59 8.92
CA TYR A 162 -2.04 -3.41 7.75
C TYR A 162 -3.29 -2.95 6.98
N ASP A 163 -4.11 -2.08 7.58
CA ASP A 163 -5.23 -1.37 6.95
C ASP A 163 -4.82 -0.75 5.61
N LEU A 164 -3.64 -0.13 5.56
CA LEU A 164 -3.15 0.51 4.34
C LEU A 164 -2.98 -0.50 3.19
N ALA A 165 -2.58 -1.74 3.50
CA ALA A 165 -2.46 -2.81 2.51
C ALA A 165 -3.85 -3.32 2.07
N VAL A 166 -4.82 -3.40 2.98
CA VAL A 166 -6.22 -3.71 2.64
C VAL A 166 -6.78 -2.66 1.67
N ASN A 167 -6.59 -1.38 1.97
CA ASN A 167 -7.06 -0.28 1.13
C ASN A 167 -6.41 -0.31 -0.25
N CYS A 168 -5.08 -0.46 -0.32
CA CYS A 168 -4.37 -0.58 -1.60
C CYS A 168 -4.87 -1.80 -2.41
N PHE A 169 -5.09 -2.94 -1.76
CA PHE A 169 -5.63 -4.12 -2.44
C PHE A 169 -7.00 -3.85 -3.05
N LEU A 170 -7.91 -3.25 -2.29
CA LEU A 170 -9.28 -2.96 -2.75
C LEU A 170 -9.29 -1.92 -3.88
N ILE A 171 -8.38 -0.95 -3.87
CA ILE A 171 -8.21 0.01 -4.98
C ILE A 171 -7.74 -0.70 -6.24
N ILE A 172 -6.70 -1.54 -6.14
CA ILE A 172 -6.19 -2.32 -7.27
C ILE A 172 -7.29 -3.25 -7.82
N ALA A 173 -8.01 -3.93 -6.93
CA ALA A 173 -9.12 -4.80 -7.32
C ALA A 173 -10.23 -4.01 -8.02
N ARG A 174 -10.57 -2.81 -7.53
CA ARG A 174 -11.58 -1.94 -8.14
C ARG A 174 -11.18 -1.47 -9.53
N HIS A 175 -9.91 -1.16 -9.74
CA HIS A 175 -9.40 -0.78 -11.06
C HIS A 175 -9.60 -1.91 -12.09
N HIS A 176 -9.16 -3.13 -11.75
CA HIS A 176 -9.25 -4.28 -12.66
C HIS A 176 -10.67 -4.81 -12.88
N LEU A 177 -11.55 -4.66 -11.88
CA LEU A 177 -12.93 -5.15 -11.94
C LEU A 177 -13.92 -4.09 -12.43
N GLY A 178 -13.58 -2.80 -12.40
CA GLY A 178 -14.50 -1.74 -12.74
C GLY A 178 -15.74 -1.76 -11.84
N GLU A 179 -16.92 -1.51 -12.41
CA GLU A 179 -18.20 -1.52 -11.70
C GLU A 179 -18.64 -2.90 -11.17
N ASP A 180 -17.92 -3.97 -11.53
CA ASP A 180 -18.19 -5.29 -10.95
C ASP A 180 -17.87 -5.33 -9.45
N LEU A 181 -16.90 -4.55 -8.98
CA LEU A 181 -16.56 -4.41 -7.57
C LEU A 181 -17.10 -3.09 -7.01
N ILE A 182 -17.87 -3.16 -5.93
CA ILE A 182 -18.31 -1.99 -5.17
C ILE A 182 -17.57 -2.02 -3.84
N VAL A 183 -16.89 -0.94 -3.48
CA VAL A 183 -16.16 -0.79 -2.21
C VAL A 183 -16.84 0.26 -1.35
N ARG A 184 -17.06 -0.08 -0.08
CA ARG A 184 -17.61 0.81 0.96
C ARG A 184 -16.74 0.77 2.21
N SER A 185 -16.87 1.76 3.07
CA SER A 185 -16.15 1.81 4.35
C SER A 185 -16.91 2.62 5.39
N ASP A 186 -16.69 2.30 6.66
CA ASP A 186 -17.05 3.18 7.78
C ASP A 186 -16.26 4.50 7.78
N GLY A 187 -15.16 4.56 7.02
CA GLY A 187 -14.31 5.73 6.86
C GLY A 187 -14.73 6.70 5.78
N THR A 188 -14.01 7.81 5.75
CA THR A 188 -14.18 8.87 4.75
C THR A 188 -13.07 8.82 3.71
N ALA A 189 -13.18 9.64 2.66
CA ALA A 189 -12.15 9.79 1.64
C ALA A 189 -10.77 10.12 2.25
N THR A 190 -10.70 10.94 3.31
CA THR A 190 -9.45 11.35 3.95
C THR A 190 -8.65 10.17 4.49
N HIS A 191 -9.32 9.11 4.98
CA HIS A 191 -8.66 7.90 5.48
C HIS A 191 -8.03 7.03 4.38
N TRP A 192 -8.52 7.17 3.15
CA TRP A 192 -8.13 6.39 1.97
C TRP A 192 -7.13 7.09 1.06
N VAL A 193 -6.90 8.40 1.22
CA VAL A 193 -6.01 9.19 0.35
C VAL A 193 -4.60 8.59 0.29
N ASP A 194 -4.08 8.05 1.39
CA ASP A 194 -2.77 7.40 1.41
C ASP A 194 -2.69 6.25 0.38
N ALA A 195 -3.69 5.38 0.40
CA ALA A 195 -3.75 4.20 -0.47
C ALA A 195 -3.98 4.60 -1.93
N VAL A 196 -4.85 5.57 -2.19
CA VAL A 196 -5.07 6.13 -3.53
C VAL A 196 -3.79 6.78 -4.06
N THR A 197 -3.08 7.53 -3.22
CA THR A 197 -1.81 8.16 -3.59
C THR A 197 -0.74 7.12 -3.91
N ILE A 198 -0.67 6.02 -3.15
CA ILE A 198 0.24 4.90 -3.43
C ILE A 198 -0.09 4.25 -4.78
N CYS A 199 -1.36 3.90 -5.01
CA CYS A 199 -1.78 3.23 -6.24
C CYS A 199 -1.65 4.13 -7.47
N PHE A 200 -1.98 5.41 -7.34
CA PHE A 200 -1.75 6.42 -8.38
C PHE A 200 -0.27 6.53 -8.72
N ASN A 201 0.60 6.66 -7.73
CA ASN A 201 2.02 6.81 -8.00
C ASN A 201 2.63 5.55 -8.63
N ALA A 202 2.25 4.36 -8.15
CA ALA A 202 2.78 3.09 -8.63
C ALA A 202 2.23 2.65 -9.99
N PHE A 203 0.94 2.90 -10.26
CA PHE A 203 0.22 2.31 -11.41
C PHE A 203 -0.61 3.32 -12.22
N LYS A 204 -0.66 4.58 -11.79
CA LYS A 204 -1.49 5.66 -12.35
C LYS A 204 -2.99 5.43 -12.23
N TYR A 205 -3.44 4.58 -11.30
CA TYR A 205 -4.87 4.36 -11.01
C TYR A 205 -5.47 5.60 -10.33
N ASN A 206 -6.49 6.20 -10.94
CA ASN A 206 -7.11 7.47 -10.52
C ASN A 206 -8.65 7.46 -10.57
N ASP A 207 -9.23 6.27 -10.73
CA ASP A 207 -10.67 6.02 -10.95
C ASP A 207 -11.38 5.49 -9.70
N PHE A 208 -10.73 5.54 -8.54
CA PHE A 208 -11.28 4.96 -7.31
C PHE A 208 -12.43 5.77 -6.72
N VAL A 209 -13.54 5.09 -6.46
CA VAL A 209 -14.75 5.63 -5.83
C VAL A 209 -15.01 4.89 -4.52
N LEU A 210 -15.15 5.64 -3.44
CA LEU A 210 -15.47 5.14 -2.10
C LEU A 210 -16.80 5.76 -1.64
N ASN A 211 -17.75 4.93 -1.21
CA ASN A 211 -19.06 5.41 -0.73
C ASN A 211 -19.70 6.42 -1.72
N ASP A 212 -19.66 6.08 -3.02
CA ASP A 212 -20.18 6.90 -4.13
C ASP A 212 -19.48 8.26 -4.34
N LYS A 213 -18.31 8.47 -3.73
CA LYS A 213 -17.49 9.66 -3.90
C LYS A 213 -16.12 9.30 -4.45
N LYS A 214 -15.70 10.02 -5.50
CA LYS A 214 -14.34 9.89 -6.02
C LYS A 214 -13.34 10.32 -4.95
N VAL A 215 -12.27 9.53 -4.77
CA VAL A 215 -11.17 9.87 -3.87
C VAL A 215 -9.98 10.28 -4.72
N GLU A 216 -9.57 11.54 -4.59
CA GLU A 216 -8.42 12.05 -5.33
C GLU A 216 -7.10 11.74 -4.59
N PRO A 217 -6.01 11.44 -5.30
CA PRO A 217 -4.69 11.37 -4.70
C PRO A 217 -4.27 12.74 -4.16
N PHE A 218 -3.30 12.77 -3.24
CA PHE A 218 -2.70 14.04 -2.81
C PHE A 218 -2.11 14.77 -4.03
N SER A 219 -2.65 15.94 -4.37
CA SER A 219 -2.07 16.81 -5.38
C SER A 219 -0.89 17.59 -4.78
N VAL A 220 0.26 17.54 -5.44
CA VAL A 220 1.46 18.32 -5.07
C VAL A 220 1.29 19.81 -5.41
N ALA A 221 0.32 20.15 -6.25
CA ALA A 221 0.15 21.50 -6.81
C ALA A 221 -0.25 22.59 -5.80
N ASN A 222 -0.75 22.23 -4.60
CA ASN A 222 -1.24 23.20 -3.62
C ASN A 222 -0.26 23.50 -2.47
N ASN A 223 1.02 23.15 -2.59
CA ASN A 223 2.04 23.56 -1.62
C ASN A 223 3.23 24.21 -2.33
N HIS A 224 3.41 25.51 -2.14
CA HIS A 224 4.59 26.32 -2.53
C HIS A 224 5.93 25.81 -1.94
N THR A 225 5.95 24.66 -1.26
CA THR A 225 7.11 24.09 -0.58
C THR A 225 7.88 23.04 -1.40
N LEU A 226 7.41 22.68 -2.60
CA LEU A 226 7.99 21.57 -3.39
C LEU A 226 8.95 22.00 -4.52
N THR A 227 9.00 23.28 -4.90
CA THR A 227 10.06 23.83 -5.77
C THR A 227 11.45 23.71 -5.13
N PHE A 228 11.53 23.74 -3.79
CA PHE A 228 12.79 23.52 -3.05
C PHE A 228 13.21 22.03 -3.00
N LEU A 229 12.27 21.09 -3.08
CA LEU A 229 12.55 19.65 -2.98
C LEU A 229 12.92 19.02 -4.31
N GLN A 230 12.31 19.45 -5.43
CA GLN A 230 12.79 19.04 -6.76
C GLN A 230 14.22 19.52 -7.01
N GLY A 231 14.56 20.75 -6.58
CA GLY A 231 15.94 21.25 -6.64
C GLY A 231 16.92 20.50 -5.73
N GLY A 232 16.48 20.02 -4.56
CA GLY A 232 17.32 19.24 -3.63
C GLY A 232 17.54 17.79 -4.08
N ILE A 233 16.51 17.14 -4.61
CA ILE A 233 16.60 15.75 -5.10
C ILE A 233 17.47 15.67 -6.36
N LEU A 234 17.37 16.65 -7.27
CA LEU A 234 18.27 16.75 -8.42
C LEU A 234 19.73 16.91 -7.98
N ARG A 235 20.00 17.78 -6.99
CA ARG A 235 21.36 17.97 -6.45
C ARG A 235 21.92 16.72 -5.76
N ILE A 236 21.10 15.96 -5.04
CA ILE A 236 21.54 14.69 -4.41
C ILE A 236 21.77 13.60 -5.45
N ALA A 237 20.91 13.50 -6.48
CA ALA A 237 21.09 12.56 -7.57
C ALA A 237 22.36 12.88 -8.38
N GLU A 238 22.63 14.16 -8.62
CA GLU A 238 23.81 14.63 -9.34
C GLU A 238 25.10 14.47 -8.52
N ARG A 239 25.05 14.76 -7.21
CA ARG A 239 26.13 14.46 -6.28
C ARG A 239 26.43 12.97 -6.18
N ASN A 240 25.42 12.10 -6.17
CA ASN A 240 25.61 10.65 -6.18
C ASN A 240 26.16 10.14 -7.52
N ARG A 241 25.81 10.80 -8.63
CA ARG A 241 26.35 10.49 -9.97
C ARG A 241 27.82 10.90 -10.08
N GLN A 242 28.18 12.07 -9.53
CA GLN A 242 29.56 12.55 -9.42
C GLN A 242 30.40 11.67 -8.47
N ILE A 243 29.86 11.26 -7.31
CA ILE A 243 30.53 10.34 -6.38
C ILE A 243 30.75 8.98 -7.05
N LYS A 244 29.77 8.42 -7.77
CA LYS A 244 29.96 7.17 -8.52
C LYS A 244 31.01 7.30 -9.63
N LYS A 245 31.06 8.44 -10.32
CA LYS A 245 32.07 8.71 -11.36
C LYS A 245 33.46 8.81 -10.74
N ALA A 246 33.62 9.60 -9.67
CA ALA A 246 34.86 9.73 -8.90
C ALA A 246 35.31 8.38 -8.34
N LEU A 247 34.40 7.60 -7.74
CA LEU A 247 34.70 6.25 -7.27
C LEU A 247 35.07 5.31 -8.43
N SER A 248 34.47 5.41 -9.61
CA SER A 248 34.89 4.57 -10.75
C SER A 248 36.27 4.96 -11.31
N GLU A 249 36.61 6.26 -11.25
CA GLU A 249 37.90 6.81 -11.70
C GLU A 249 39.02 6.55 -10.68
N GLU A 250 38.68 6.46 -9.40
CA GLU A 250 39.59 6.22 -8.26
C GLU A 250 39.78 4.72 -8.00
N PHE A 251 38.72 3.90 -8.09
CA PHE A 251 38.80 2.44 -7.96
C PHE A 251 39.18 1.71 -9.25
N GLY A 252 39.20 2.40 -10.40
CA GLY A 252 39.83 1.89 -11.63
C GLY A 252 41.37 1.92 -11.59
N ARG A 253 41.97 2.53 -10.56
CA ARG A 253 43.43 2.71 -10.49
C ARG A 253 44.16 2.11 -9.31
N ASN A 254 43.51 1.56 -8.28
CA ASN A 254 44.25 1.01 -7.13
C ASN A 254 43.57 -0.23 -6.53
N TYR A 255 44.06 -1.41 -6.90
CA TYR A 255 43.99 -2.61 -6.05
C TYR A 255 45.14 -2.54 -5.05
N VAL A 256 44.92 -1.97 -3.85
CA VAL A 256 45.80 -2.19 -2.69
C VAL A 256 44.94 -2.23 -1.42
N ARG A 257 45.06 -3.35 -0.68
CA ARG A 257 44.54 -3.57 0.69
C ARG A 257 45.00 -2.45 1.64
N VAL A 258 44.21 -2.10 2.66
CA VAL A 258 44.62 -2.05 4.09
C VAL A 258 43.37 -1.95 5.01
N ASN A 259 43.47 -2.63 6.16
CA ASN A 259 42.55 -2.70 7.31
C ASN A 259 42.50 -1.44 8.19
N GLY A 260 41.44 -1.30 8.99
CA GLY A 260 41.59 -0.89 10.41
C GLY A 260 41.04 0.48 10.84
N ASN A 261 40.10 0.41 11.80
CA ASN A 261 39.81 1.32 12.92
C ASN A 261 39.39 2.79 12.71
N GLY A 262 38.18 3.10 13.21
CA GLY A 262 37.98 4.09 14.28
C GLY A 262 37.53 5.50 13.89
N GLY A 263 36.38 5.93 14.40
CA GLY A 263 36.02 7.36 14.48
C GLY A 263 34.52 7.66 14.62
N TYR A 264 34.08 8.02 15.83
CA TYR A 264 32.74 8.51 16.18
C TYR A 264 32.50 9.94 15.69
N LEU A 265 31.24 10.29 15.36
CA LEU A 265 30.71 11.65 15.45
C LEU A 265 29.26 11.61 15.96
N GLN A 266 29.07 12.12 17.18
CA GLN A 266 27.77 12.49 17.76
C GLN A 266 27.37 13.88 17.25
N SER A 267 26.09 14.06 16.90
CA SER A 267 25.49 15.40 16.80
C SER A 267 24.15 15.44 17.51
N SER A 268 24.01 16.45 18.36
CA SER A 268 22.80 16.83 19.09
C SER A 268 21.62 17.12 18.16
N ALA A 269 20.42 16.66 18.54
CA ALA A 269 19.18 17.00 17.85
C ALA A 269 18.15 17.52 18.87
N ASN A 270 17.93 18.84 18.81
CA ASN A 270 16.83 19.53 19.46
C ASN A 270 15.50 19.32 18.71
N ASN A 271 14.43 19.36 19.49
CA ASN A 271 13.04 19.12 19.16
C ASN A 271 12.52 19.84 17.91
N ASN A 272 12.30 19.11 16.82
CA ASN A 272 11.38 19.48 15.73
C ASN A 272 11.01 18.28 14.83
N HIS A 273 10.86 17.08 15.40
CA HIS A 273 10.87 15.81 14.64
C HIS A 273 9.56 15.45 13.89
N ASP A 274 8.42 16.03 14.24
CA ASP A 274 7.11 15.52 13.78
C ASP A 274 6.75 15.90 12.33
N SER A 275 7.23 17.06 11.82
CA SER A 275 7.02 17.43 10.40
C SER A 275 8.02 16.74 9.47
N TYR A 276 9.23 16.45 9.96
CA TYR A 276 10.30 15.82 9.18
C TYR A 276 10.02 14.33 8.91
N THR A 277 9.42 13.62 9.88
CA THR A 277 9.19 12.18 9.73
C THR A 277 8.13 11.88 8.66
N THR A 278 7.05 12.66 8.64
CA THR A 278 6.01 12.60 7.59
C THR A 278 6.58 12.99 6.22
N ARG A 279 7.46 14.01 6.17
CA ARG A 279 8.14 14.45 4.95
C ARG A 279 9.10 13.38 4.41
N MET A 280 9.87 12.72 5.28
CA MET A 280 10.80 11.65 4.89
C MET A 280 10.08 10.38 4.44
N GLN A 281 8.94 10.01 5.04
CA GLN A 281 8.11 8.90 4.58
C GLN A 281 7.51 9.18 3.18
N ARG A 282 7.05 10.41 2.93
CA ARG A 282 6.59 10.84 1.59
C ARG A 282 7.72 10.84 0.56
N LEU A 283 8.92 11.28 0.93
CA LEU A 283 10.11 11.25 0.07
C LEU A 283 10.57 9.82 -0.23
N ALA A 284 10.54 8.93 0.75
CA ALA A 284 10.89 7.52 0.58
C ALA A 284 9.94 6.80 -0.39
N ILE A 285 8.66 7.20 -0.44
CA ILE A 285 7.68 6.70 -1.41
C ILE A 285 7.97 7.24 -2.80
N LEU A 286 8.14 8.55 -2.94
CA LEU A 286 8.51 9.15 -4.22
C LEU A 286 9.79 8.53 -4.78
N GLN A 287 10.78 8.28 -3.92
CA GLN A 287 12.03 7.62 -4.29
C GLN A 287 11.86 6.12 -4.61
N TYR A 288 10.99 5.39 -3.90
CA TYR A 288 10.70 3.99 -4.24
C TYR A 288 9.95 3.88 -5.59
N VAL A 289 8.96 4.73 -5.81
CA VAL A 289 8.15 4.77 -7.04
C VAL A 289 8.98 5.18 -8.24
N THR A 290 9.80 6.23 -8.14
CA THR A 290 10.74 6.60 -9.22
C THR A 290 11.74 5.49 -9.54
N ASN A 291 12.16 4.70 -8.55
CA ASN A 291 13.03 3.55 -8.80
C ASN A 291 12.29 2.34 -9.41
N LEU A 292 10.96 2.26 -9.33
CA LEU A 292 10.16 1.26 -10.07
C LEU A 292 10.09 1.61 -11.56
N GLU A 293 9.99 2.89 -11.92
CA GLU A 293 10.04 3.37 -13.31
C GLU A 293 11.44 3.15 -13.96
N ILE A 294 12.52 3.08 -13.16
CA ILE A 294 13.90 2.96 -13.65
C ILE A 294 14.38 1.51 -13.82
N ARG A 295 13.61 0.49 -13.39
CA ARG A 295 13.98 -0.91 -13.67
C ARG A 295 13.40 -1.32 -15.03
N PRO A 296 14.22 -1.54 -16.08
CA PRO A 296 13.75 -2.28 -17.23
C PRO A 296 13.36 -3.68 -16.75
N SER A 297 12.22 -4.18 -17.22
CA SER A 297 11.83 -5.58 -17.00
C SER A 297 13.00 -6.50 -17.37
N GLU A 298 13.27 -7.50 -16.54
CA GLU A 298 14.25 -8.55 -16.87
C GLU A 298 13.89 -9.31 -18.17
N GLU A 299 12.68 -9.10 -18.71
CA GLU A 299 12.22 -9.58 -20.02
C GLU A 299 12.92 -8.92 -21.22
N LEU A 300 13.59 -7.77 -21.06
CA LEU A 300 14.39 -7.16 -22.15
C LEU A 300 15.81 -7.73 -22.25
N ARG A 301 16.25 -8.58 -21.31
CA ARG A 301 17.55 -9.27 -21.39
C ARG A 301 17.51 -10.61 -22.12
N SER A 302 16.34 -11.24 -22.24
CA SER A 302 16.18 -12.48 -23.02
C SER A 302 16.10 -12.23 -24.53
N LEU A 303 15.82 -11.01 -24.98
CA LEU A 303 15.77 -10.62 -26.40
C LEU A 303 17.12 -10.16 -26.99
N ARG A 304 18.20 -10.11 -26.19
CA ARG A 304 19.57 -9.74 -26.62
C ARG A 304 20.52 -10.94 -26.79
N LYS A 305 20.00 -12.17 -26.84
CA LYS A 305 20.79 -13.39 -27.08
C LYS A 305 20.44 -14.08 -28.39
N LEU A 306 20.26 -13.32 -29.46
CA LEU A 306 20.40 -13.86 -30.82
C LEU A 306 21.86 -13.66 -31.25
N PRO A 307 22.59 -14.71 -31.66
CA PRO A 307 23.95 -14.56 -32.15
C PRO A 307 23.96 -13.74 -33.44
N ILE A 308 24.80 -12.70 -33.48
CA ILE A 308 25.20 -11.99 -34.69
C ILE A 308 26.24 -12.89 -35.37
N GLN A 309 25.79 -13.86 -36.16
CA GLN A 309 26.61 -14.65 -37.09
C GLN A 309 25.66 -15.18 -38.15
N GLU A 310 25.36 -14.36 -39.16
CA GLU A 310 24.83 -14.74 -40.49
C GLU A 310 24.55 -13.46 -41.30
N LEU A 311 25.60 -12.62 -41.48
CA LEU A 311 25.52 -11.45 -42.36
C LEU A 311 26.72 -11.30 -43.31
N ASP A 312 27.55 -12.33 -43.45
CA ASP A 312 28.68 -12.36 -44.38
C ASP A 312 28.71 -13.70 -45.14
N THR A 313 27.76 -13.92 -46.06
CA THR A 313 27.92 -14.78 -47.24
C THR A 313 26.76 -14.51 -48.20
N LEU A 314 26.83 -13.38 -48.92
CA LEU A 314 26.12 -13.15 -50.19
C LEU A 314 26.95 -12.14 -50.99
N HIS A 315 28.21 -12.51 -51.22
CA HIS A 315 28.95 -12.12 -52.40
C HIS A 315 29.55 -13.41 -52.96
N ASP A 316 29.28 -13.60 -54.25
CA ASP A 316 29.73 -14.66 -55.16
C ASP A 316 28.80 -15.89 -55.29
N GLU A 317 28.30 -15.99 -56.54
CA GLU A 317 27.48 -17.02 -57.22
C GLU A 317 25.96 -17.02 -57.01
#